data_AF-A0AAV0NNU0-F1
#
_entry.id   AF-A0AAV0NNU0-F1
#
_cell.length_a   1.000
_cell.length_b   1.000
_cell.length_c   1.000
_cell.angle_alpha   90.00
_cell.angle_beta   90.00
_cell.angle_gamma   90.00
#
_symmetry.space_group_name_H-M   'P 1'
#
loop_
_entity.id
_entity.type
_entity.pdbx_description
1 polymer ?
#
loop_
_entity_poly.entity_id
_entity_poly.type
_entity_poly.pdbx_seq_one_letter_code
_entity_poly.pdbx_strand_id
1 'polypeptide(L)'
;MIIFGGIQLILCQVPNFHKLSWLSILAAVMSFAYSLIGLGLSIAKLATEGVEAKTTTSATVSEAERFWRICQAIGDIAFAYAYSTVLIEIQDTLKSSPAENKAMKHASFVGVSTTTVFYLLCGCVGYAAFREHAPGDLLSGSGFDHPVWLLNVANVCMAIHLIGAYQVSSISFN
;
A
#
# COMPACT_ATOMS: atom_id res chain seq x y z
N MET A 1 -5.82 -17.68 -1.84
CA MET A 1 -5.36 -17.67 -3.26
C MET A 1 -6.41 -18.16 -4.23
N ILE A 2 -7.06 -19.31 -4.02
CA ILE A 2 -8.08 -19.84 -4.95
C ILE A 2 -9.30 -18.89 -5.09
N ILE A 3 -9.83 -18.37 -3.98
CA ILE A 3 -10.98 -17.45 -4.00
C ILE A 3 -10.63 -16.14 -4.71
N PHE A 4 -9.47 -15.56 -4.40
CA PHE A 4 -8.96 -14.36 -5.08
C PHE A 4 -8.83 -14.60 -6.59
N GLY A 5 -8.18 -15.69 -7.00
CA GLY A 5 -8.07 -16.07 -8.40
C GLY A 5 -9.42 -16.26 -9.10
N GLY A 6 -10.40 -16.87 -8.43
CA GLY A 6 -11.76 -17.02 -8.95
C GLY A 6 -12.47 -15.68 -9.18
N ILE A 7 -12.34 -14.74 -8.25
CA ILE A 7 -12.87 -13.37 -8.43
C ILE A 7 -12.20 -12.70 -9.64
N GLN A 8 -10.87 -12.84 -9.78
CA GLN A 8 -10.15 -12.27 -10.92
C GLN A 8 -10.57 -12.88 -12.26
N LEU A 9 -10.80 -14.19 -12.33
CA LEU A 9 -11.28 -14.85 -13.55
C LEU A 9 -12.63 -14.30 -14.04
N ILE A 10 -13.53 -13.94 -13.12
CA ILE A 10 -14.83 -13.35 -13.44
C ILE A 10 -14.67 -11.89 -13.86
N LEU A 11 -13.87 -11.12 -13.11
CA LEU A 11 -13.69 -9.69 -13.38
C LEU A 11 -12.95 -9.44 -14.70
N CYS A 12 -11.97 -10.28 -15.08
CA CYS A 12 -11.29 -10.18 -16.37
C CYS A 12 -12.21 -10.35 -17.60
N GLN A 13 -13.44 -10.84 -17.43
CA GLN A 13 -14.43 -10.92 -18.51
C GLN A 13 -15.12 -9.58 -18.81
N VAL A 14 -14.90 -8.53 -18.01
CA VAL A 14 -15.53 -7.21 -18.18
C VAL A 14 -14.67 -6.37 -19.15
N PRO A 15 -15.12 -6.12 -20.40
CA PRO A 15 -14.24 -5.66 -21.46
C PRO A 15 -14.09 -4.13 -21.55
N ASN A 16 -14.68 -3.33 -20.64
CA ASN A 16 -14.76 -1.88 -20.83
C ASN A 16 -14.17 -1.07 -19.67
N PHE A 17 -13.02 -0.44 -19.92
CA PHE A 17 -12.28 0.40 -18.97
C PHE A 17 -13.09 1.60 -18.46
N HIS A 18 -13.95 2.19 -19.30
CA HIS A 18 -14.78 3.32 -18.89
C HIS A 18 -15.84 2.92 -17.86
N LYS A 19 -16.25 1.64 -17.87
CA LYS A 19 -17.09 1.04 -16.83
C LYS A 19 -16.31 0.64 -15.57
N LEU A 20 -14.99 0.85 -15.52
CA LEU A 20 -14.12 0.48 -14.39
C LEU A 20 -13.47 1.69 -13.69
N SER A 21 -13.71 2.92 -14.16
CA SER A 21 -13.22 4.14 -13.50
C SER A 21 -13.68 4.25 -12.03
N TRP A 22 -14.92 3.84 -11.74
CA TRP A 22 -15.44 3.78 -10.38
C TRP A 22 -14.70 2.75 -9.51
N LEU A 23 -14.18 1.67 -10.10
CA LEU A 23 -13.41 0.64 -9.39
C LEU A 23 -12.04 1.20 -8.97
N SER A 24 -11.42 2.01 -9.81
CA SER A 24 -10.18 2.73 -9.46
C SER A 24 -10.39 3.72 -8.32
N ILE A 25 -11.50 4.48 -8.36
CA ILE A 25 -11.87 5.40 -7.27
C ILE A 25 -12.13 4.60 -5.97
N LEU A 26 -12.88 3.51 -6.05
CA LEU A 26 -13.14 2.65 -4.90
C LEU A 26 -11.83 2.07 -4.32
N ALA A 27 -10.96 1.54 -5.17
CA ALA A 27 -9.66 1.00 -4.75
C ALA A 27 -8.79 2.08 -4.09
N ALA A 28 -8.79 3.30 -4.62
CA ALA A 28 -8.09 4.42 -4.00
C ALA A 28 -8.66 4.77 -2.62
N VAL A 29 -9.99 4.92 -2.50
CA VAL A 29 -10.67 5.20 -1.22
C VAL A 29 -10.36 4.12 -0.19
N MET A 30 -10.41 2.84 -0.59
CA MET A 30 -10.08 1.73 0.30
C MET A 30 -8.61 1.75 0.72
N SER A 31 -7.69 2.19 -0.15
CA SER A 31 -6.28 2.37 0.16
C SER A 31 -6.05 3.38 1.27
N PHE A 32 -6.68 4.56 1.14
CA PHE A 32 -6.65 5.57 2.19
C PHE A 32 -7.29 5.07 3.48
N ALA A 33 -8.43 4.37 3.39
CA ALA A 33 -9.14 3.87 4.55
C ALA A 33 -8.28 2.90 5.38
N TYR A 34 -7.72 1.85 4.78
CA TYR A 34 -6.91 0.89 5.54
C TYR A 34 -5.63 1.54 6.08
N SER A 35 -4.99 2.43 5.31
CA SER A 35 -3.75 3.10 5.71
C SER A 35 -3.98 4.06 6.88
N LEU A 36 -5.07 4.83 6.84
CA LEU A 36 -5.44 5.76 7.93
C LEU A 36 -5.86 5.00 9.19
N ILE A 37 -6.54 3.85 9.06
CA ILE A 37 -6.86 3.01 10.21
C ILE A 37 -5.57 2.49 10.85
N GLY A 38 -4.64 1.93 10.07
CA GLY A 38 -3.34 1.46 10.56
C GLY A 38 -2.54 2.58 11.25
N LEU A 39 -2.46 3.75 10.61
CA LEU A 39 -1.81 4.93 11.18
C LEU A 39 -2.47 5.38 12.49
N GLY A 40 -3.80 5.47 12.52
CA GLY A 40 -4.55 5.86 13.71
C GLY A 40 -4.38 4.90 14.88
N LEU A 41 -4.37 3.59 14.60
CA LEU A 41 -4.09 2.56 15.61
C LEU A 41 -2.65 2.67 16.13
N SER A 42 -1.66 2.91 15.27
CA SER A 42 -0.27 3.15 15.70
C SER A 42 -0.14 4.40 16.58
N ILE A 43 -0.81 5.50 16.22
CA ILE A 43 -0.85 6.73 17.04
C ILE A 43 -1.51 6.45 18.40
N ALA A 44 -2.63 5.72 18.41
CA ALA A 44 -3.31 5.36 19.65
C ALA A 44 -2.42 4.53 20.58
N LYS A 45 -1.69 3.55 20.03
CA LYS A 45 -0.70 2.75 20.78
C LYS A 45 0.41 3.63 21.37
N LEU A 46 0.93 4.58 20.58
CA LEU A 46 1.91 5.55 21.08
C LEU A 46 1.36 6.45 22.19
N ALA A 47 0.09 6.85 22.08
CA ALA A 47 -0.55 7.67 23.11
C ALA A 47 -0.76 6.90 24.43
N THR A 48 -0.95 5.59 24.38
CA THR A 48 -1.13 4.74 25.56
C THR A 48 0.19 4.24 26.18
N GLU A 49 1.15 3.85 25.34
CA GLU A 49 2.41 3.23 25.80
C GLU A 49 3.56 4.24 25.90
N GLY A 50 3.38 5.44 25.35
CA GLY A 50 4.40 6.48 25.29
C GLY A 50 5.45 6.24 24.20
N VAL A 51 6.17 7.30 23.86
CA VAL A 51 7.34 7.22 22.97
C VAL A 51 8.56 6.99 23.87
N GLU A 52 9.12 5.77 23.90
CA GLU A 52 10.43 5.61 24.52
C GLU A 52 11.52 6.05 23.54
N ALA A 53 12.29 7.06 23.92
CA ALA A 53 13.36 7.64 23.11
C ALA A 53 14.58 6.72 22.93
N LYS A 54 14.62 5.57 23.60
CA LYS A 54 15.74 4.64 23.52
C LYS A 54 15.46 3.61 22.44
N THR A 55 16.08 3.81 21.28
CA THR A 55 16.35 2.72 20.32
C THR A 55 17.35 1.79 21.00
N THR A 56 16.92 1.02 22.00
CA THR A 56 17.71 -0.11 22.47
C THR A 56 17.74 -1.09 21.31
N THR A 57 18.84 -1.03 20.55
CA THR A 57 19.30 -2.14 19.71
C THR A 57 19.35 -3.35 20.62
N SER A 58 18.28 -4.13 20.65
CA SER A 58 18.26 -5.31 21.48
C SER A 58 19.29 -6.25 20.87
N ALA A 59 20.17 -6.79 21.71
CA ALA A 59 21.24 -7.71 21.32
C ALA A 59 20.70 -9.07 20.80
N THR A 60 19.44 -9.12 20.38
CA THR A 60 18.67 -10.32 20.05
C THR A 60 18.66 -10.68 18.57
N VAL A 61 19.10 -9.77 17.67
CA VAL A 61 19.14 -10.05 16.21
C VAL A 61 20.60 -10.19 15.76
N SER A 62 20.92 -11.27 15.05
CA SER A 62 22.26 -11.48 14.50
C SER A 62 22.59 -10.46 13.40
N GLU A 63 23.88 -10.14 13.19
CA GLU A 63 24.30 -9.23 12.11
C GLU A 63 23.87 -9.72 10.72
N ALA A 64 23.89 -11.04 10.50
CA ALA A 64 23.44 -11.63 9.24
C ALA A 64 21.94 -11.45 9.01
N GLU A 65 21.13 -11.66 10.06
CA GLU A 65 19.68 -11.45 9.98
C GLU A 65 19.32 -9.97 9.82
N ARG A 66 20.07 -9.08 10.47
CA ARG A 66 19.93 -7.63 10.29
C ARG A 66 20.21 -7.23 8.85
N PHE A 67 21.30 -7.73 8.26
CA PHE A 67 21.62 -7.50 6.86
C PHE A 67 20.49 -8.02 5.94
N TRP A 68 19.99 -9.22 6.22
CA TRP A 68 18.88 -9.81 5.47
C TRP A 68 17.61 -8.95 5.53
N ARG A 69 17.23 -8.46 6.72
CA ARG A 69 16.07 -7.57 6.90
C ARG A 69 16.23 -6.24 6.14
N ILE A 70 17.45 -5.70 6.06
CA ILE A 70 17.74 -4.50 5.26
C ILE A 70 17.54 -4.80 3.77
N CYS A 71 18.07 -5.92 3.27
CA CYS A 71 17.87 -6.33 1.88
C CYS A 71 16.37 -6.54 1.56
N GLN A 72 15.62 -7.16 2.46
CA GLN A 72 14.18 -7.35 2.31
C GLN A 72 13.44 -6.00 2.26
N ALA A 73 13.73 -5.09 3.18
CA ALA A 73 13.12 -3.76 3.19
C ALA A 73 13.41 -2.96 1.90
N ILE A 74 14.63 -3.06 1.36
CA ILE A 74 14.98 -2.46 0.06
C ILE A 74 14.17 -3.09 -1.07
N GLY A 75 14.02 -4.42 -1.05
CA GLY A 75 13.19 -5.15 -2.01
C GLY A 75 11.72 -4.73 -1.95
N ASP A 76 11.15 -4.61 -0.75
CA ASP A 76 9.76 -4.18 -0.54
C ASP A 76 9.54 -2.75 -1.04
N ILE A 77 10.48 -1.83 -0.78
CA ILE A 77 10.42 -0.46 -1.31
C ILE A 77 10.50 -0.47 -2.84
N ALA A 78 11.42 -1.23 -3.44
CA ALA A 78 11.55 -1.31 -4.89
C ALA A 78 10.27 -1.86 -5.55
N PHE A 79 9.68 -2.91 -4.96
CA PHE A 79 8.42 -3.48 -5.41
C PHE A 79 7.26 -2.48 -5.31
N ALA A 80 7.20 -1.70 -4.22
CA ALA A 80 6.14 -0.72 -4.02
C ALA A 80 6.15 0.44 -5.05
N TYR A 81 7.25 0.65 -5.78
CA TYR A 81 7.38 1.62 -6.88
C TYR A 81 7.44 0.98 -8.28
N ALA A 82 7.05 -0.28 -8.42
CA ALA A 82 7.01 -0.98 -9.71
C ALA A 82 5.74 -0.66 -10.53
N TYR A 83 5.57 0.59 -10.98
CA TYR A 83 4.38 1.06 -11.74
C TYR A 83 4.69 1.56 -13.16
N SER A 84 5.93 1.38 -13.64
CA SER A 84 6.40 1.90 -14.93
C SER A 84 5.63 1.35 -16.14
N THR A 85 5.28 0.07 -16.14
CA THR A 85 4.51 -0.54 -17.24
C THR A 85 3.14 0.13 -17.41
N VAL A 86 2.42 0.31 -16.30
CA VAL A 86 1.10 0.96 -16.29
C VAL A 86 1.20 2.43 -16.70
N LEU A 87 2.27 3.13 -16.33
CA LEU A 87 2.47 4.52 -16.78
C LEU A 87 2.53 4.65 -18.29
N ILE A 88 3.25 3.75 -18.97
CA ILE A 88 3.42 3.79 -20.42
C ILE A 88 2.08 3.53 -21.11
N GLU A 89 1.30 2.56 -20.62
CA GLU A 89 -0.03 2.28 -21.14
C GLU A 89 -0.99 3.46 -20.95
N ILE A 90 -0.95 4.14 -19.80
CA ILE A 90 -1.74 5.36 -19.59
C ILE A 90 -1.30 6.48 -20.53
N GLN A 91 0.02 6.67 -20.72
CA GLN A 91 0.56 7.68 -21.65
C GLN A 91 -0.01 7.54 -23.05
N ASP A 92 -0.08 6.31 -23.56
CA ASP A 92 -0.59 5.99 -24.91
C ASP A 92 -2.07 6.34 -25.11
N THR A 93 -2.85 6.43 -24.02
CA THR A 93 -4.28 6.79 -24.07
C THR A 93 -4.57 8.29 -23.95
N LEU A 94 -3.57 9.11 -23.65
CA LEU A 94 -3.78 10.52 -23.38
C LEU A 94 -4.04 11.33 -24.66
N LYS A 95 -4.89 12.36 -24.53
CA LYS A 95 -5.13 13.30 -25.63
C LYS A 95 -3.91 14.18 -25.85
N SER A 96 -3.71 14.62 -27.09
CA SER A 96 -2.57 15.42 -27.52
C SER A 96 -2.44 16.81 -26.89
N SER A 97 -3.45 17.31 -26.16
CA SER A 97 -3.41 18.60 -25.47
C SER A 97 -3.91 18.50 -24.03
N PRO A 98 -3.08 18.83 -23.02
CA PRO A 98 -1.65 19.15 -23.09
C PRO A 98 -0.81 17.93 -23.52
N ALA A 99 0.46 18.15 -23.89
CA ALA A 99 1.35 17.06 -24.25
C ALA A 99 1.36 15.95 -23.18
N GLU A 100 1.33 14.69 -23.62
CA GLU A 100 1.20 13.49 -22.77
C GLU A 100 2.26 13.44 -21.67
N ASN A 101 3.49 13.83 -22.01
CA ASN A 101 4.60 13.92 -21.06
C ASN A 101 4.34 14.94 -19.93
N LYS A 102 3.63 16.03 -20.21
CA LYS A 102 3.31 17.09 -19.24
C LYS A 102 2.18 16.63 -18.33
N ALA A 103 1.13 16.05 -18.91
CA ALA A 103 0.01 15.48 -18.16
C ALA A 103 0.49 14.36 -17.23
N MET A 104 1.28 13.40 -17.75
CA MET A 104 1.78 12.31 -16.93
C MET A 104 2.85 12.72 -15.95
N LYS A 105 3.74 13.67 -16.28
CA LYS A 105 4.69 14.17 -15.27
C LYS A 105 3.97 14.77 -14.06
N HIS A 106 2.88 15.50 -14.29
CA HIS A 106 2.06 16.04 -13.20
C HIS A 106 1.35 14.92 -12.42
N ALA A 107 0.68 13.99 -13.10
CA ALA A 107 -0.01 12.87 -12.47
C ALA A 107 0.95 11.98 -11.65
N SER A 108 2.09 11.59 -12.23
CA SER A 108 3.12 10.82 -11.56
C SER A 108 3.72 11.56 -10.38
N PHE A 109 3.98 12.87 -10.49
CA PHE A 109 4.49 13.66 -9.38
C PHE A 109 3.53 13.65 -8.19
N VAL A 110 2.23 13.90 -8.43
CA VAL A 110 1.21 13.86 -7.38
C VAL A 110 1.06 12.46 -6.80
N GLY A 111 0.98 11.43 -7.64
CA GLY A 111 0.84 10.03 -7.21
C GLY A 111 2.02 9.57 -6.36
N VAL A 112 3.24 9.70 -6.87
CA VAL A 112 4.46 9.29 -6.17
C VAL A 112 4.64 10.05 -4.87
N SER A 113 4.42 11.38 -4.88
CA SER A 113 4.56 12.20 -3.67
C SER A 113 3.55 11.76 -2.60
N THR A 114 2.30 11.52 -2.99
CA THR A 114 1.24 11.06 -2.08
C THR A 114 1.60 9.70 -1.47
N THR A 115 1.97 8.73 -2.30
CA THR A 115 2.37 7.39 -1.85
C THR A 115 3.59 7.44 -0.94
N THR A 116 4.60 8.24 -1.30
CA THR A 116 5.82 8.42 -0.49
C THR A 116 5.49 8.94 0.91
N VAL A 117 4.64 9.97 1.00
CA VAL A 117 4.23 10.54 2.29
C VAL A 117 3.49 9.49 3.13
N PHE A 118 2.56 8.75 2.54
CA PHE A 118 1.83 7.72 3.27
C PHE A 118 2.73 6.58 3.75
N TYR A 119 3.65 6.11 2.91
CA TYR A 119 4.61 5.07 3.29
C TYR A 119 5.56 5.53 4.39
N LEU A 120 6.06 6.77 4.32
CA LEU A 120 6.89 7.33 5.39
C LEU A 120 6.09 7.49 6.69
N LEU A 121 4.86 7.98 6.63
CA LEU A 121 4.00 8.10 7.81
C LEU A 121 3.73 6.74 8.45
N CYS A 122 3.26 5.76 7.67
CA CYS A 122 2.97 4.42 8.19
C CYS A 122 4.24 3.72 8.68
N GLY A 123 5.35 3.84 7.95
CA GLY A 123 6.63 3.24 8.32
C GLY A 123 7.22 3.86 9.59
N CYS A 124 7.30 5.19 9.68
CA CYS A 124 7.87 5.88 10.84
C CYS A 124 6.98 5.75 12.09
N VAL A 125 5.68 5.97 11.96
CA VAL A 125 4.76 5.90 13.10
C VAL A 125 4.53 4.45 13.53
N GLY A 126 4.41 3.53 12.57
CA GLY A 126 4.35 2.09 12.85
C GLY A 126 5.62 1.61 13.55
N TYR A 127 6.80 1.98 13.04
CA TYR A 127 8.06 1.65 13.72
C TYR A 127 8.17 2.31 15.10
N ALA A 128 7.72 3.55 15.28
CA ALA A 128 7.70 4.16 16.62
C ALA A 128 6.78 3.38 17.59
N ALA A 129 5.64 2.90 17.10
CA ALA A 129 4.66 2.15 17.89
C ALA A 129 5.13 0.73 18.25
N PHE A 130 5.84 0.05 17.33
CA PHE A 130 6.19 -1.37 17.46
C PHE A 130 7.68 -1.67 17.65
N ARG A 131 8.54 -0.74 17.25
CA ARG A 131 9.99 -0.76 17.41
C ARG A 131 10.60 -1.98 16.72
N GLU A 132 11.48 -2.72 17.40
CA GLU A 132 12.12 -3.90 16.83
C GLU A 132 11.15 -5.04 16.50
N HIS A 133 9.96 -5.01 17.13
CA HIS A 133 8.86 -5.94 16.90
C HIS A 133 7.87 -5.44 15.85
N ALA A 134 8.23 -4.42 15.06
CA ALA A 134 7.41 -3.97 13.93
C ALA A 134 7.10 -5.14 12.99
N PRO A 135 5.81 -5.46 12.77
CA PRO A 135 5.42 -6.52 11.85
C PRO A 135 5.70 -6.07 10.41
N GLY A 136 5.95 -7.04 9.52
CA GLY A 136 6.11 -6.76 8.08
C GLY A 136 4.81 -6.25 7.43
N ASP A 137 3.66 -6.63 7.97
CA ASP A 137 2.35 -6.07 7.66
C ASP A 137 1.77 -5.40 8.92
N LEU A 138 1.60 -4.08 8.86
CA LEU A 138 1.08 -3.29 9.99
C LEU A 138 -0.31 -3.73 10.44
N LEU A 139 -1.13 -4.24 9.52
CA LEU A 139 -2.50 -4.70 9.77
C LEU A 139 -2.58 -6.20 10.05
N SER A 140 -1.44 -6.88 10.12
CA SER A 140 -1.40 -8.26 10.60
C SER A 140 -1.81 -8.32 12.07
N GLY A 141 -2.54 -9.37 12.43
CA GLY A 141 -3.11 -9.56 13.77
C GLY A 141 -2.11 -9.59 14.92
N SER A 142 -0.79 -9.57 14.64
CA SER A 142 0.26 -9.45 15.65
C SER A 142 0.59 -8.01 16.05
N GLY A 143 0.07 -6.99 15.35
CA GLY A 143 0.29 -5.58 15.67
C GLY A 143 -0.72 -4.99 16.65
N PHE A 144 -2.01 -5.32 16.52
CA PHE A 144 -3.06 -4.68 17.32
C PHE A 144 -3.97 -5.72 17.96
N ASP A 145 -3.92 -5.82 19.30
CA ASP A 145 -4.78 -6.74 20.05
C ASP A 145 -6.24 -6.23 20.12
N HIS A 146 -6.44 -4.91 20.17
CA HIS A 146 -7.77 -4.29 20.22
C HIS A 146 -7.81 -2.89 19.56
N PRO A 147 -8.96 -2.48 18.98
CA PRO A 147 -10.18 -3.26 18.78
C PRO A 147 -10.16 -4.10 17.49
N VAL A 148 -10.40 -5.41 17.64
CA VAL A 148 -10.33 -6.41 16.54
C VAL A 148 -11.28 -6.11 15.37
N TRP A 149 -12.45 -5.51 15.63
CA TRP A 149 -13.40 -5.17 14.56
C TRP A 149 -12.84 -4.12 13.59
N LEU A 150 -12.06 -3.16 14.09
CA LEU A 150 -11.49 -2.10 13.28
C LEU A 150 -10.36 -2.65 12.40
N LEU A 151 -9.60 -3.60 12.93
CA LEU A 151 -8.61 -4.36 12.18
C LEU A 151 -9.25 -5.19 11.07
N ASN A 152 -10.40 -5.83 11.35
CA ASN A 152 -11.15 -6.57 10.33
C ASN A 152 -11.65 -5.65 9.21
N VAL A 153 -12.14 -4.45 9.55
CA VAL A 153 -12.52 -3.44 8.55
C VAL A 153 -11.32 -3.05 7.69
N ALA A 154 -10.16 -2.78 8.30
CA ALA A 154 -8.94 -2.44 7.56
C ALA A 154 -8.51 -3.57 6.61
N ASN A 155 -8.58 -4.82 7.05
CA ASN A 155 -8.27 -5.98 6.22
C ASN A 155 -9.27 -6.18 5.06
N VAL A 156 -10.56 -5.90 5.27
CA VAL A 156 -11.56 -5.88 4.19
C VAL A 156 -11.26 -4.77 3.19
N CYS A 157 -10.94 -3.56 3.66
CA CYS A 157 -10.52 -2.46 2.79
C CYS A 157 -9.28 -2.82 1.97
N MET A 158 -8.26 -3.41 2.59
CA MET A 158 -7.07 -3.90 1.91
C MET A 158 -7.40 -4.97 0.85
N ALA A 159 -8.28 -5.93 1.16
CA ALA A 159 -8.72 -6.91 0.19
C ALA A 159 -9.42 -6.29 -1.03
N ILE A 160 -10.34 -5.33 -0.80
CA ILE A 160 -11.03 -4.62 -1.90
C ILE A 160 -10.03 -3.80 -2.73
N HIS A 161 -9.08 -3.12 -2.07
CA HIS A 161 -8.02 -2.38 -2.74
C HIS A 161 -7.19 -3.29 -3.66
N LEU A 162 -6.73 -4.44 -3.16
CA LEU A 162 -5.94 -5.41 -3.94
C LEU A 162 -6.71 -6.00 -5.12
N ILE A 163 -8.01 -6.27 -4.95
CA ILE A 163 -8.86 -6.74 -6.05
C ILE A 163 -8.94 -5.68 -7.15
N GLY A 164 -9.21 -4.43 -6.78
CA GLY A 164 -9.30 -3.32 -7.73
C GLY A 164 -7.95 -3.02 -8.41
N ALA A 165 -6.85 -3.05 -7.65
CA ALA A 165 -5.50 -2.84 -8.18
C ALA A 165 -5.13 -3.91 -9.21
N TYR A 166 -5.36 -5.19 -8.90
CA TYR A 166 -5.08 -6.28 -9.85
C TYR A 166 -5.86 -6.11 -11.14
N GLN A 167 -7.16 -5.79 -11.04
CA GLN A 167 -8.02 -5.61 -12.22
C GLN A 167 -7.52 -4.48 -13.14
N VAL A 168 -7.04 -3.37 -12.56
CA VAL A 168 -6.45 -2.26 -13.33
C VAL A 168 -5.13 -2.68 -13.96
N SER A 169 -4.32 -3.51 -13.30
CA SER A 169 -3.04 -4.00 -13.83
C SER A 169 -3.16 -5.13 -14.85
N SER A 170 -4.29 -5.84 -14.91
CA SER A 170 -4.49 -6.99 -15.80
C SER A 170 -5.20 -6.65 -17.13
N ILE A 171 -5.79 -5.47 -17.24
CA ILE A 171 -6.49 -5.03 -18.46
C ILE A 171 -5.53 -4.19 -19.30
N SER A 172 -5.27 -4.64 -20.53
CA SER A 172 -4.53 -3.84 -21.51
C SER A 172 -5.40 -2.66 -21.97
N PHE A 173 -4.83 -1.46 -22.00
CA PHE A 173 -5.52 -0.20 -22.27
C PHE A 173 -5.89 0.04 -23.76
N ASN A 174 -5.94 -1.01 -24.57
CA ASN A 174 -6.05 -0.94 -26.04
C ASN A 174 -7.50 -1.11 -26.54
#